data_AF-A0A9E2X8C3-F1
#
_entry.id   AF-A0A9E2X8C3-F1
#
_cell.length_a   1.000
_cell.length_b   1.000
_cell.length_c   1.000
_cell.angle_alpha   90.00
_cell.angle_beta   90.00
_cell.angle_gamma   90.00
#
_symmetry.space_group_name_H-M   'P 1'
#
loop_
_entity.id
_entity.type
_entity.pdbx_description
1 polymer ?
#
loop_
_entity_poly.entity_id
_entity_poly.type
_entity_poly.pdbx_seq_one_letter_code
_entity_poly.pdbx_strand_id
1 'polypeptide(L)'
;MIRHLLVLIVSAALPPPAVAQTDDASYCAQLAALAVRYTGSAGGQGGLAPDFTTIGAINDCKAGKYAAGIPVLERLLRNNGFTLPKR
;
A
#
# COMPACT_ATOMS: atom_id res chain seq x y z
N MET A 1 -23.40 52.72 15.08
CA MET A 1 -23.89 51.41 15.57
C MET A 1 -22.97 50.33 15.04
N ILE A 2 -22.03 49.92 15.88
CA ILE A 2 -21.08 48.84 15.62
C ILE A 2 -21.86 47.54 15.46
N ARG A 3 -21.83 46.95 14.26
CA ARG A 3 -22.30 45.59 14.01
C ARG A 3 -21.12 44.78 13.46
N HIS A 4 -20.16 44.55 14.33
CA HIS A 4 -19.19 43.48 14.15
C HIS A 4 -19.94 42.17 13.96
N LEU A 5 -19.71 41.50 12.84
CA LEU A 5 -19.49 40.06 12.84
C LEU A 5 -18.63 39.70 11.64
N LEU A 6 -17.35 39.84 11.94
CA LEU A 6 -16.16 39.33 11.30
C LEU A 6 -16.39 37.82 10.99
N VAL A 7 -16.73 37.51 9.74
CA VAL A 7 -16.80 36.14 9.25
C VAL A 7 -15.37 35.71 8.91
N LEU A 8 -14.64 35.28 9.93
CA LEU A 8 -13.36 34.56 9.81
C LEU A 8 -13.69 33.13 9.34
N ILE A 9 -13.85 32.93 8.02
CA ILE A 9 -13.83 31.59 7.45
C ILE A 9 -12.36 31.16 7.45
N VAL A 10 -11.98 30.46 8.51
CA VAL A 10 -10.74 29.68 8.60
C VAL A 10 -10.73 28.72 7.42
N SER A 11 -9.92 29.03 6.40
CA SER A 11 -9.59 28.08 5.34
C SER A 11 -8.75 26.98 5.97
N ALA A 12 -9.36 25.84 6.27
CA ALA A 12 -8.63 24.62 6.59
C ALA A 12 -7.85 24.22 5.34
N ALA A 13 -6.60 24.68 5.24
CA ALA A 13 -5.64 24.19 4.27
C ALA A 13 -5.31 22.74 4.64
N LEU A 14 -6.11 21.78 4.16
CA LEU A 14 -5.70 20.39 4.15
C LEU A 14 -4.49 20.28 3.23
N PRO A 15 -3.33 19.79 3.71
CA PRO A 15 -2.20 19.52 2.84
C PRO A 15 -2.61 18.46 1.81
N PRO A 16 -2.19 18.60 0.53
CA PRO A 16 -2.58 17.67 -0.52
C PRO A 16 -2.00 16.27 -0.23
N PRO A 17 -2.80 15.20 -0.25
CA PRO A 17 -2.34 13.82 -0.01
C PRO A 17 -1.47 13.25 -1.16
N ALA A 18 -1.12 14.07 -2.16
CA ALA A 18 -0.56 13.60 -3.41
C ALA A 18 0.83 12.96 -3.29
N VAL A 19 1.66 13.41 -2.34
CA VAL A 19 3.05 12.93 -2.22
C VAL A 19 3.14 11.51 -1.66
N ALA A 20 2.30 11.19 -0.67
CA ALA A 20 2.25 9.86 -0.07
C ALA A 20 1.66 8.83 -1.03
N GLN A 21 0.69 9.24 -1.84
CA GLN A 21 -0.02 8.33 -2.75
C GLN A 21 0.88 7.83 -3.90
N THR A 22 1.79 8.66 -4.41
CA THR A 22 2.76 8.25 -5.43
C THR A 22 3.86 7.36 -4.85
N ASP A 23 4.35 7.68 -3.65
CA ASP A 23 5.31 6.86 -2.91
C ASP A 23 4.73 5.46 -2.62
N ASP A 24 3.55 5.42 -2.00
CA ASP A 24 2.82 4.19 -1.68
C ASP A 24 2.56 3.34 -2.93
N ALA A 25 2.20 3.95 -4.06
CA ALA A 25 1.99 3.24 -5.31
C ALA A 25 3.25 2.51 -5.78
N SER A 26 4.38 3.22 -5.82
CA SER A 26 5.66 2.66 -6.25
C SER A 26 6.16 1.57 -5.28
N TYR A 27 5.96 1.78 -3.99
CA TYR A 27 6.36 0.86 -2.94
C TYR A 27 5.51 -0.41 -2.95
N CYS A 28 4.18 -0.30 -3.05
CA CYS A 28 3.27 -1.44 -3.16
C CYS A 28 3.59 -2.29 -4.41
N ALA A 29 3.94 -1.66 -5.53
CA ALA A 29 4.33 -2.37 -6.75
C ALA A 29 5.62 -3.18 -6.56
N GLN A 30 6.63 -2.62 -5.88
CA GLN A 30 7.87 -3.33 -5.56
C GLN A 30 7.62 -4.54 -4.64
N LEU A 31 6.84 -4.35 -3.58
CA LEU A 31 6.46 -5.45 -2.67
C LEU A 31 5.68 -6.55 -3.39
N ALA A 32 4.73 -6.18 -4.24
CA ALA A 32 3.92 -7.12 -5.02
C ALA A 32 4.80 -7.95 -5.98
N ALA A 33 5.75 -7.29 -6.66
CA ALA A 33 6.69 -7.98 -7.56
C ALA A 33 7.57 -8.99 -6.82
N LEU A 34 8.02 -8.65 -5.60
CA LEU A 34 8.81 -9.55 -4.77
C LEU A 34 7.98 -10.74 -4.27
N ALA A 35 6.75 -10.48 -3.81
CA ALA A 35 5.85 -11.52 -3.33
C ALA A 35 5.49 -12.54 -4.42
N VAL A 36 5.15 -12.09 -5.63
CA VAL A 36 4.85 -12.98 -6.77
C VAL A 36 6.01 -13.92 -7.08
N ARG A 37 7.25 -13.45 -6.94
CA ARG A 37 8.43 -14.23 -7.31
C ARG A 37 8.85 -15.24 -6.25
N TYR A 38 8.62 -14.95 -4.98
CA TYR A 38 9.34 -15.67 -3.92
C TYR A 38 8.49 -16.15 -2.75
N THR A 39 7.24 -15.70 -2.60
CA THR A 39 6.41 -16.08 -1.44
C THR A 39 5.29 -17.05 -1.80
N GLY A 40 5.35 -17.67 -2.97
CA GLY A 40 4.42 -18.73 -3.36
C GLY A 40 4.71 -20.05 -2.65
N SER A 41 3.69 -20.87 -2.50
CA SER A 41 3.80 -22.27 -2.04
C SER A 41 3.85 -23.22 -3.23
N ALA A 42 4.47 -24.39 -3.09
CA ALA A 42 4.48 -25.40 -4.15
C ALA A 42 3.04 -25.79 -4.52
N GLY A 43 2.60 -25.39 -5.71
CA GLY A 43 1.32 -25.77 -6.29
C GLY A 43 1.34 -27.21 -6.81
N GLY A 44 0.18 -27.73 -7.20
CA GLY A 44 0.01 -29.14 -7.65
C GLY A 44 0.81 -29.55 -8.89
N GLN A 45 1.55 -28.62 -9.52
CA GLN A 45 2.42 -28.86 -10.68
C GLN A 45 3.90 -28.55 -10.39
N GLY A 46 4.29 -28.40 -9.11
CA GLY A 46 5.69 -28.15 -8.70
C GLY A 46 6.19 -26.71 -8.86
N GLY A 47 5.36 -25.77 -9.33
CA GLY A 47 5.68 -24.33 -9.36
C GLY A 47 5.23 -23.62 -8.08
N LEU A 48 5.88 -22.51 -7.72
CA LEU A 48 5.44 -21.66 -6.59
C LEU A 48 4.23 -20.82 -7.02
N ALA A 49 3.09 -20.98 -6.35
CA ALA A 49 1.89 -20.16 -6.56
C ALA A 49 1.62 -19.31 -5.31
N PRO A 50 1.41 -17.98 -5.45
CA PRO A 50 1.04 -17.13 -4.32
C PRO A 50 -0.30 -17.59 -3.72
N ASP A 51 -0.39 -17.58 -2.39
CA ASP A 51 -1.63 -17.88 -1.69
C ASP A 51 -2.68 -16.77 -1.89
N PHE A 52 -3.94 -17.07 -1.56
CA PHE A 52 -5.05 -16.13 -1.75
C PHE A 52 -4.87 -14.80 -1.00
N THR A 53 -4.19 -14.80 0.15
CA THR A 53 -3.89 -13.57 0.91
C THR A 53 -2.94 -12.68 0.12
N THR A 54 -1.88 -13.27 -0.43
CA THR A 54 -0.92 -12.59 -1.29
C THR A 54 -1.59 -12.02 -2.53
N ILE A 55 -2.44 -12.81 -3.20
CA ILE A 55 -3.19 -12.33 -4.37
C ILE A 55 -4.14 -11.18 -4.00
N GLY A 56 -4.84 -11.28 -2.86
CA GLY A 56 -5.70 -10.22 -2.35
C GLY A 56 -4.94 -8.90 -2.14
N ALA A 57 -3.79 -8.96 -1.47
CA ALA A 57 -2.97 -7.78 -1.21
C ALA A 57 -2.39 -7.16 -2.50
N ILE A 58 -2.00 -7.98 -3.48
CA ILE A 58 -1.58 -7.50 -4.81
C ILE A 58 -2.74 -6.78 -5.52
N ASN A 59 -3.96 -7.31 -5.41
CA ASN A 59 -5.14 -6.66 -5.99
C ASN A 59 -5.48 -5.35 -5.28
N ASP A 60 -5.31 -5.27 -3.96
CA ASP A 60 -5.44 -4.01 -3.22
C ASP A 60 -4.42 -2.97 -3.71
N CYS A 61 -3.15 -3.35 -3.96
CA CYS A 61 -2.17 -2.46 -4.59
C CYS A 61 -2.66 -1.96 -5.95
N LYS A 62 -3.16 -2.85 -6.82
CA LYS A 62 -3.65 -2.49 -8.16
C LYS A 62 -4.87 -1.59 -8.11
N ALA A 63 -5.71 -1.73 -7.09
CA ALA A 63 -6.92 -0.93 -6.87
C ALA A 63 -6.64 0.43 -6.19
N GLY A 64 -5.38 0.77 -5.90
CA GLY A 64 -5.03 1.99 -5.17
C GLY A 64 -5.29 1.92 -3.66
N LYS A 65 -5.63 0.75 -3.13
CA LYS A 65 -5.89 0.50 -1.70
C LYS A 65 -4.58 0.20 -0.97
N TYR A 66 -3.60 1.09 -1.10
CA TYR A 66 -2.23 0.87 -0.62
C TYR A 66 -2.16 0.65 0.91
N ALA A 67 -2.96 1.39 1.68
CA ALA A 67 -3.06 1.22 3.12
C ALA A 67 -3.52 -0.18 3.56
N ALA A 68 -4.25 -0.91 2.70
CA ALA A 68 -4.65 -2.29 2.94
C ALA A 68 -3.61 -3.30 2.42
N GLY A 69 -3.07 -3.08 1.21
CA GLY A 69 -2.15 -4.01 0.56
C GLY A 69 -0.73 -4.03 1.13
N ILE A 70 -0.14 -2.86 1.37
CA ILE A 70 1.24 -2.72 1.85
C ILE A 70 1.52 -3.52 3.14
N PRO A 71 0.76 -3.34 4.25
CA PRO A 71 1.09 -4.02 5.50
C PRO A 71 0.99 -5.55 5.40
N VAL A 72 0.14 -6.07 4.51
CA VAL A 72 0.02 -7.51 4.26
C VAL A 72 1.25 -8.03 3.54
N LEU A 73 1.68 -7.36 2.46
CA LEU A 73 2.85 -7.76 1.70
C LEU A 73 4.15 -7.63 2.51
N GLU A 74 4.30 -6.55 3.29
CA GLU A 74 5.47 -6.38 4.17
C GLU A 74 5.56 -7.50 5.20
N ARG A 75 4.44 -7.84 5.86
CA ARG A 75 4.39 -8.93 6.84
C ARG A 75 4.75 -10.26 6.20
N LEU A 76 4.15 -10.56 5.05
CA LEU A 76 4.42 -11.78 4.30
C LEU A 76 5.90 -11.90 3.96
N LEU A 77 6.50 -10.86 3.37
CA LEU A 77 7.89 -10.85 2.95
C LEU A 77 8.83 -10.98 4.14
N ARG A 78 8.58 -10.26 5.24
CA ARG A 78 9.35 -10.39 6.49
C ARG A 78 9.27 -11.78 7.09
N ASN A 79 8.08 -12.38 7.11
CA ASN A 79 7.88 -13.74 7.64
C ASN A 79 8.62 -14.80 6.81
N ASN A 80 8.87 -14.53 5.53
CA ASN A 80 9.67 -15.37 4.64
C ASN A 80 11.16 -14.97 4.62
N GLY A 81 11.61 -14.08 5.51
CA GLY A 81 13.01 -13.68 5.65
C GLY A 81 13.53 -12.68 4.61
N PHE A 82 12.65 -12.05 3.83
CA PHE A 82 13.06 -11.05 2.84
C PHE A 82 13.38 -9.71 3.49
N THR A 83 14.42 -9.05 2.97
CA THR A 83 14.67 -7.63 3.25
C THR A 83 13.76 -6.77 2.39
N LEU A 84 13.04 -5.84 3.01
CA LEU A 84 12.07 -5.01 2.31
C LEU A 84 12.77 -3.89 1.50
N PRO A 85 12.19 -3.47 0.36
CA PRO A 85 12.64 -2.28 -0.35
C PRO A 85 12.50 -1.04 0.53
N LYS A 86 13.20 0.04 0.17
CA LYS A 86 13.03 1.33 0.85
C LYS A 86 11.75 1.98 0.35
N ARG A 87 11.04 2.60 1.29
CA ARG A 87 9.99 3.57 1.05
C ARG A 87 10.66 4.93 0.94
#